data_AF-A0A558NTF1-F1
#
_entry.id   AF-A0A558NTF1-F1
#
_cell.length_a   1.000
_cell.length_b   1.000
_cell.length_c   1.000
_cell.angle_alpha   90.00
_cell.angle_beta   90.00
_cell.angle_gamma   90.00
#
_symmetry.space_group_name_H-M   'P 1'
#
loop_
_entity.id
_entity.type
_entity.pdbx_description
1 polymer ?
#
loop_
_entity_poly.entity_id
_entity_poly.type
_entity_poly.pdbx_seq_one_letter_code
_entity_poly.pdbx_strand_id
1 'polypeptide(L)'
;MNTDVRKTVLGCIKICDNPFVRSDPSSTDLTLSAVDALCEKYSVDDILAILQAEFERLEIVIKGRVGSGTAYEFMLLNQDAHYNCKAAIAHLRQRQAADS
;
A
#
# COMPACT_ATOMS: atom_id res chain seq x y z
N MET A 1 9.27 -4.59 -16.63
CA MET A 1 9.05 -3.81 -15.39
C MET A 1 10.29 -3.95 -14.51
N ASN A 2 10.95 -2.85 -14.18
CA ASN A 2 12.21 -2.88 -13.42
C ASN A 2 11.93 -3.38 -11.99
N THR A 3 12.57 -4.48 -11.59
CA THR A 3 12.34 -5.19 -10.32
C THR A 3 12.52 -4.27 -9.10
N ASP A 4 13.36 -3.24 -9.23
CA ASP A 4 13.64 -2.27 -8.18
C ASP A 4 12.47 -1.29 -7.97
N VAL A 5 11.77 -0.92 -9.05
CA VAL A 5 10.58 -0.06 -8.98
C VAL A 5 9.45 -0.77 -8.24
N ARG A 6 9.22 -2.05 -8.59
CA ARG A 6 8.23 -2.88 -7.90
C ARG A 6 8.53 -2.99 -6.40
N LYS A 7 9.78 -3.28 -6.02
CA LYS A 7 10.17 -3.36 -4.61
C LYS A 7 9.96 -2.05 -3.87
N THR A 8 10.29 -0.93 -4.51
CA THR A 8 10.17 0.41 -3.92
C THR A 8 8.70 0.76 -3.66
N VAL A 9 7.83 0.59 -4.67
CA VAL A 9 6.37 0.82 -4.52
C VAL A 9 5.77 -0.07 -3.43
N LEU A 10 6.14 -1.35 -3.39
CA LEU A 10 5.67 -2.29 -2.36
C LEU A 10 6.21 -1.98 -0.96
N GLY A 11 7.33 -1.26 -0.85
CA GLY A 11 7.86 -0.79 0.43
C GLY A 11 6.95 0.27 1.06
N CYS A 12 6.40 1.17 0.25
CA CYS A 12 5.58 2.31 0.72
C CYS A 12 4.28 1.90 1.40
N ILE A 13 3.66 0.80 0.96
CA ILE A 13 2.41 0.28 1.54
C ILE A 13 2.63 -0.57 2.80
N LYS A 14 3.87 -1.03 3.03
CA LYS A 14 4.25 -1.84 4.20
C LYS A 14 4.75 -1.00 5.37
N ILE A 15 4.74 0.33 5.24
CA ILE A 15 5.05 1.24 6.35
C ILE A 15 3.98 1.03 7.41
N CYS A 16 4.32 0.27 8.45
CA CYS A 16 3.45 -0.02 9.58
C CYS A 16 3.96 0.83 10.74
N ASP A 17 3.14 1.77 11.19
CA ASP A 17 3.48 2.58 12.35
C ASP A 17 3.29 1.80 13.65
N ASN A 18 4.10 2.14 14.65
CA ASN A 18 4.21 1.41 15.91
C ASN A 18 2.92 1.57 16.74
N PRO A 19 2.24 0.47 17.12
CA PRO A 19 0.96 0.55 17.86
C PRO A 19 1.07 1.18 19.26
N PHE A 20 2.28 1.46 19.74
CA PHE A 20 2.54 2.07 21.06
C PHE A 20 2.87 3.56 21.01
N VAL A 21 2.94 4.19 19.82
CA VAL A 21 3.33 5.60 19.67
C VAL A 21 2.16 6.40 19.11
N ARG A 22 1.53 7.21 19.97
CA ARG A 22 0.30 7.96 19.68
C ARG A 22 0.54 9.31 18.98
N SER A 23 1.79 9.63 18.63
CA SER A 23 2.22 10.94 18.12
C SER A 23 2.73 10.92 16.68
N ASP A 24 2.84 9.75 16.05
CA ASP A 24 3.36 9.62 14.69
C ASP A 24 2.22 9.69 13.64
N PRO A 25 2.50 10.12 12.39
CA PRO A 25 1.49 10.19 11.32
C PRO A 25 0.87 8.83 11.07
N SER A 26 -0.41 8.73 10.69
CA SER A 26 -0.98 7.40 10.45
C SER A 26 -0.18 6.64 9.36
N SER A 27 -0.14 5.31 9.45
CA SER A 27 0.51 4.47 8.43
C SER A 27 0.05 4.82 7.01
N THR A 28 -1.21 5.23 6.87
CA THR A 28 -1.80 5.71 5.63
C THR A 28 -1.23 7.06 5.20
N ASP A 29 -1.08 8.04 6.08
CA ASP A 29 -0.48 9.34 5.74
C ASP A 29 0.99 9.18 5.28
N LEU A 30 1.73 8.27 5.93
CA LEU A 30 3.08 7.89 5.53
C LEU A 30 3.09 7.20 4.15
N THR A 31 2.14 6.28 3.90
CA THR A 31 1.98 5.65 2.58
C THR A 31 1.67 6.70 1.50
N LEU A 32 0.73 7.62 1.73
CA LEU A 32 0.34 8.62 0.75
C LEU A 32 1.52 9.55 0.42
N SER A 33 2.22 10.05 1.45
CA SER A 33 3.41 10.89 1.27
C SER A 33 4.51 10.17 0.50
N ALA A 34 4.75 8.89 0.79
CA ALA A 34 5.75 8.10 0.09
C ALA A 34 5.37 7.83 -1.38
N VAL A 35 4.08 7.59 -1.64
CA VAL A 35 3.55 7.40 -3.01
C VAL A 35 3.66 8.70 -3.81
N ASP A 36 3.36 9.85 -3.23
CA ASP A 36 3.53 11.15 -3.90
C ASP A 36 5.01 11.40 -4.27
N ALA A 37 5.95 11.05 -3.39
CA ALA A 37 7.38 11.15 -3.68
C ALA A 37 7.82 10.18 -4.80
N LEU A 38 7.16 9.04 -4.97
CA LEU A 38 7.44 8.12 -6.08
C LEU A 38 6.95 8.67 -7.42
N CYS A 39 5.87 9.46 -7.43
CA CYS A 39 5.37 10.09 -8.65
C CYS A 39 6.35 11.13 -9.23
N GLU A 40 7.32 11.62 -8.46
CA GLU A 40 8.40 12.48 -8.98
C GLU A 40 9.39 11.71 -9.86
N LYS A 41 9.46 10.38 -9.74
CA LYS A 41 10.50 9.53 -10.35
C LYS A 41 9.95 8.46 -11.29
N TYR A 42 8.70 8.06 -11.11
CA TYR A 42 8.07 6.97 -11.83
C TYR A 42 6.70 7.39 -12.39
N SER A 43 6.30 6.73 -13.48
CA SER A 43 4.97 6.95 -14.07
C SER A 43 3.87 6.61 -13.07
N VAL A 44 2.86 7.48 -12.97
CA VAL A 44 1.67 7.23 -12.15
C VAL A 44 0.97 5.93 -12.58
N ASP A 45 0.93 5.65 -13.88
CA ASP A 45 0.31 4.43 -14.42
C ASP A 45 1.08 3.15 -14.00
N ASP A 46 2.42 3.21 -13.97
CA ASP A 46 3.25 2.10 -13.50
C ASP A 46 3.05 1.85 -12.01
N ILE A 47 2.98 2.92 -11.21
CA ILE A 47 2.72 2.84 -9.76
C ILE A 47 1.33 2.23 -9.53
N LEU A 48 0.31 2.70 -10.24
CA LEU A 48 -1.05 2.17 -10.17
C LEU A 48 -1.13 0.70 -10.55
N ALA A 49 -0.46 0.27 -11.62
CA ALA A 49 -0.43 -1.13 -12.03
C ALA A 49 0.19 -2.04 -10.96
N ILE A 50 1.26 -1.58 -10.30
CA ILE A 50 1.90 -2.33 -9.20
C ILE A 50 0.97 -2.39 -7.97
N LEU A 51 0.37 -1.28 -7.57
CA LEU A 51 -0.54 -1.21 -6.42
C LEU A 51 -1.79 -2.07 -6.64
N GLN A 52 -2.35 -2.06 -7.85
CA GLN A 52 -3.54 -2.85 -8.23
C GLN A 52 -3.24 -4.36 -8.15
N ALA A 53 -2.11 -4.80 -8.70
CA ALA A 53 -1.69 -6.20 -8.65
C ALA A 53 -1.44 -6.67 -7.20
N GLU A 54 -0.90 -5.80 -6.35
CA GLU A 54 -0.68 -6.12 -4.94
C GLU A 54 -1.97 -6.15 -4.14
N PHE A 55 -2.91 -5.24 -4.40
CA PHE A 55 -4.23 -5.23 -3.79
C PHE A 55 -4.96 -6.56 -4.03
N GLU A 56 -4.98 -7.04 -5.28
CA GLU A 56 -5.58 -8.33 -5.65
C GLU A 56 -4.88 -9.52 -4.95
N ARG A 57 -3.55 -9.49 -4.89
CA ARG A 57 -2.76 -10.50 -4.16
C ARG A 57 -3.13 -10.52 -2.68
N LEU A 58 -3.26 -9.36 -2.04
CA LEU A 58 -3.60 -9.22 -0.62
C LEU A 58 -5.03 -9.69 -0.35
N GLU A 59 -5.99 -9.40 -1.24
CA GLU A 59 -7.36 -9.92 -1.12
C GLU A 59 -7.40 -11.45 -1.09
N ILE A 60 -6.63 -12.12 -1.95
CA ILE A 60 -6.52 -13.59 -1.98
C ILE A 60 -5.94 -14.11 -0.66
N VAL A 61 -4.88 -13.47 -0.15
CA VAL A 61 -4.21 -13.87 1.10
C VAL A 61 -5.13 -13.71 2.31
N ILE A 62 -5.85 -12.59 2.40
CA ILE A 62 -6.78 -12.30 3.49
C ILE A 62 -7.97 -13.27 3.47
N LYS A 63 -8.58 -13.49 2.29
CA LYS A 63 -9.75 -14.39 2.14
C LYS A 63 -9.39 -15.87 2.33
N GLY A 64 -8.16 -16.28 2.01
CA GLY A 64 -7.73 -17.68 2.03
C GLY A 64 -7.25 -18.23 3.39
N ARG A 65 -7.06 -17.41 4.43
CA ARG A 65 -6.38 -17.81 5.69
C ARG A 65 -7.27 -17.96 6.93
N VAL A 66 -8.56 -18.20 6.76
CA VAL A 66 -9.49 -18.46 7.88
C VAL A 66 -9.15 -19.80 8.55
N GLY A 67 -8.24 -19.87 9.55
CA GLY A 67 -7.98 -21.15 10.21
C GLY A 67 -6.92 -21.31 11.32
N SER A 68 -5.95 -20.42 11.57
CA SER A 68 -4.94 -20.67 12.64
C SER A 68 -4.51 -19.41 13.41
N GLY A 69 -4.24 -19.53 14.71
CA GLY A 69 -3.92 -18.38 15.60
C GLY A 69 -2.63 -17.62 15.27
N THR A 70 -1.64 -18.27 14.64
CA THR A 70 -0.45 -17.60 14.06
C THR A 70 -0.77 -16.80 12.79
N ALA A 71 -1.99 -16.91 12.27
CA ALA A 71 -2.47 -16.07 11.19
C ALA A 71 -2.85 -14.66 11.65
N TYR A 72 -3.04 -14.38 12.95
CA TYR A 72 -3.61 -13.10 13.38
C TYR A 72 -2.69 -11.88 13.13
N GLU A 73 -1.44 -11.90 13.60
CA GLU A 73 -0.48 -10.81 13.34
C GLU A 73 -0.13 -10.68 11.86
N PHE A 74 0.03 -11.82 11.18
CA PHE A 74 0.18 -11.85 9.73
C PHE A 74 -1.03 -11.27 9.00
N MET A 75 -2.25 -11.51 9.50
CA MET A 75 -3.47 -10.93 8.94
C MET A 75 -3.52 -9.44 9.20
N LEU A 76 -3.15 -8.97 10.39
CA LEU A 76 -3.14 -7.54 10.73
C LEU A 76 -2.23 -6.76 9.76
N LEU A 77 -1.00 -7.23 9.57
CA LEU A 77 -0.04 -6.61 8.64
C LEU A 77 -0.53 -6.63 7.18
N ASN A 78 -1.17 -7.73 6.74
CA ASN A 78 -1.72 -7.80 5.40
C ASN A 78 -3.00 -6.95 5.25
N GLN A 79 -3.78 -6.77 6.31
CA GLN A 79 -4.97 -5.91 6.33
C GLN A 79 -4.57 -4.44 6.27
N ASP A 80 -3.55 -4.03 7.02
CA ASP A 80 -3.01 -2.67 6.97
C ASP A 80 -2.42 -2.37 5.59
N ALA A 81 -1.60 -3.28 5.05
CA ALA A 81 -1.07 -3.15 3.69
C ALA A 81 -2.20 -3.08 2.64
N HIS A 82 -3.27 -3.85 2.82
CA HIS A 82 -4.44 -3.83 1.92
C HIS A 82 -5.20 -2.50 2.02
N TYR A 83 -5.38 -1.96 3.22
CA TYR A 83 -5.97 -0.64 3.44
C TYR A 83 -5.12 0.46 2.79
N ASN A 84 -3.82 0.46 3.03
CA ASN A 84 -2.85 1.40 2.46
C ASN A 84 -2.81 1.32 0.93
N CYS A 85 -2.84 0.11 0.35
CA CYS A 85 -2.98 -0.09 -1.10
C CYS A 85 -4.24 0.59 -1.64
N LYS A 86 -5.39 0.36 -0.99
CA LYS A 86 -6.67 0.95 -1.42
C LYS A 86 -6.65 2.47 -1.35
N ALA A 87 -6.10 3.04 -0.26
CA ALA A 87 -5.98 4.48 -0.09
C ALA A 87 -5.05 5.10 -1.15
N ALA A 88 -3.89 4.50 -1.39
CA ALA A 88 -2.94 4.96 -2.40
C ALA A 88 -3.54 4.93 -3.83
N ILE A 89 -4.27 3.87 -4.20
CA ILE A 89 -4.95 3.79 -5.50
C ILE A 89 -5.99 4.91 -5.65
N ALA A 90 -6.80 5.14 -4.61
CA ALA A 90 -7.82 6.19 -4.63
C ALA A 90 -7.20 7.59 -4.77
N HIS A 91 -6.13 7.85 -4.01
CA HIS A 91 -5.37 9.10 -4.05
C HIS A 91 -4.80 9.39 -5.44
N LEU A 92 -4.11 8.42 -6.04
CA LEU A 92 -3.53 8.57 -7.38
C LEU A 92 -4.59 8.80 -8.47
N ARG A 93 -5.75 8.13 -8.37
CA ARG A 93 -6.86 8.35 -9.32
C ARG A 93 -7.49 9.73 -9.16
N GLN A 94 -7.63 10.22 -7.93
CA GLN A 94 -8.12 11.58 -7.68
C GLN A 94 -7.16 12.62 -8.25
N ARG A 95 -5.85 12.41 -8.08
CA ARG A 95 -4.80 13.25 -8.65
C ARG A 95 -4.88 13.29 -10.18
N GLN A 96 -4.96 12.14 -10.85
CA GLN A 96 -5.11 12.08 -12.31
C GLN A 96 -6.36 12.82 -12.81
N ALA A 97 -7.46 12.76 -12.06
CA ALA A 97 -8.69 13.47 -12.38
C ALA A 97 -8.59 15.00 -12.16
N ALA A 98 -7.74 15.45 -11.25
CA ALA A 98 -7.48 16.87 -10.99
C ALA A 98 -6.50 17.49 -12.00
N ASP A 99 -5.61 16.68 -12.57
CA ASP A 99 -4.62 17.08 -13.58
C ASP A 99 -5.19 17.03 -15.03
N SER A 100 -6.45 16.60 -15.22
CA SER A 100 -7.17 16.50 -16.50
C SER A 100 -8.06 17.71 -16.78
#